data_AF-A0AAU8GWF4-F1
#
_entry.id   AF-A0AAU8GWF4-F1
#
_cell.length_a   1.000
_cell.length_b   1.000
_cell.length_c   1.000
_cell.angle_alpha   90.00
_cell.angle_beta   90.00
_cell.angle_gamma   90.00
#
_symmetry.space_group_name_H-M   'P 1'
#
loop_
_entity.id
_entity.type
_entity.pdbx_description
1 polymer ?
#
loop_
_entity_poly.entity_id
_entity_poly.type
_entity_poly.pdbx_seq_one_letter_code
_entity_poly.pdbx_strand_id
1 'polypeptide(L)'
;MRQDDRLYMISMVCRLLNVHPQTVRLYEREGFIKPKRIKRQRVYTDEDIERLNFVIKLTKEFGVNRAGVDIILRMRERMQIMEQFIQELLRYVDEDIKEQIEKRIKKIFEEI
;
A
#
# COMPACT_ATOMS: atom_id res chain seq x y z
N MET A 1 10.15 -6.15 14.23
CA MET A 1 10.92 -5.91 12.99
C MET A 1 10.33 -6.82 11.94
N ARG A 2 9.65 -6.27 10.93
CA ARG A 2 9.09 -7.09 9.82
C ARG A 2 10.23 -7.48 8.88
N GLN A 3 10.03 -8.57 8.13
CA GLN A 3 10.96 -9.23 7.20
C GLN A 3 11.92 -8.27 6.49
N ASP A 4 13.14 -8.75 6.26
CA ASP A 4 14.21 -8.11 5.49
C ASP A 4 13.68 -7.46 4.19
N ASP A 5 13.33 -6.16 4.27
CA ASP A 5 12.83 -5.39 3.13
C ASP A 5 13.93 -5.41 2.07
N ARG A 6 13.70 -6.10 0.95
CA ARG A 6 14.67 -6.14 -0.13
C ARG A 6 14.87 -4.73 -0.66
N LEU A 7 16.12 -4.29 -0.67
CA LEU A 7 16.50 -2.99 -1.17
C LEU A 7 17.10 -3.11 -2.57
N TYR A 8 16.51 -2.38 -3.49
CA TYR A 8 16.86 -2.40 -4.91
C TYR A 8 17.60 -1.12 -5.27
N MET A 9 18.67 -1.23 -6.07
CA MET A 9 19.27 -0.06 -6.72
C MET A 9 18.48 0.31 -7.99
N ILE A 10 18.58 1.56 -8.43
CA ILE A 10 17.88 2.05 -9.64
C ILE A 10 18.12 1.17 -10.86
N SER A 11 19.33 0.63 -11.03
CA SER A 11 19.68 -0.29 -12.12
C SER A 11 18.88 -1.58 -12.09
N MET A 12 18.62 -2.13 -10.90
CA MET A 12 17.79 -3.32 -10.73
C MET A 12 16.32 -3.00 -10.97
N VAL A 13 15.81 -1.89 -10.44
CA VAL A 13 14.44 -1.42 -10.68
C VAL A 13 14.16 -1.24 -12.18
N CYS A 14 15.09 -0.62 -12.91
CA CYS A 14 14.96 -0.42 -14.35
C CYS A 14 14.86 -1.74 -15.13
N ARG A 15 15.62 -2.76 -14.72
CA ARG A 15 15.54 -4.11 -15.31
C ARG A 15 14.21 -4.80 -14.98
N LEU A 16 13.77 -4.73 -13.72
CA LEU A 16 12.53 -5.35 -13.27
C LEU A 16 11.29 -4.78 -13.96
N LEU A 17 11.27 -3.46 -14.16
CA LEU A 17 10.14 -2.75 -14.74
C LEU A 17 10.28 -2.49 -16.24
N ASN A 18 11.40 -2.92 -16.85
CA ASN A 18 11.74 -2.67 -18.24
C ASN A 18 11.57 -1.18 -18.64
N VAL A 19 12.19 -0.27 -17.87
CA VAL A 19 12.12 1.18 -18.10
C VAL A 19 13.50 1.83 -18.05
N HIS A 20 13.63 2.96 -18.73
CA HIS A 20 14.86 3.75 -18.71
C HIS A 20 15.04 4.46 -17.35
N PRO A 21 16.28 4.62 -16.83
CA PRO A 21 16.53 5.31 -15.56
C PRO A 21 15.99 6.75 -15.51
N GLN A 22 15.90 7.43 -16.65
CA GLN A 22 15.29 8.78 -16.70
C GLN A 22 13.78 8.74 -16.45
N THR A 23 13.08 7.67 -16.81
CA THR A 23 11.65 7.49 -16.52
C THR A 23 11.42 7.34 -15.02
N VAL A 24 12.25 6.54 -14.33
CA VAL A 24 12.19 6.44 -12.86
C VAL A 24 12.48 7.79 -12.21
N ARG A 25 13.53 8.48 -12.66
CA ARG A 25 13.87 9.83 -12.18
C ARG A 25 12.79 10.87 -12.47
N LEU A 26 12.04 10.73 -13.55
CA LEU A 26 10.89 11.58 -13.83
C LEU A 26 9.84 11.39 -12.73
N TYR A 27 9.39 10.16 -12.48
CA TYR A 27 8.37 9.90 -11.46
C TYR A 27 8.80 10.27 -10.03
N GLU A 28 10.10 10.17 -9.72
CA GLU A 28 10.65 10.74 -8.48
C GLU A 28 10.47 12.26 -8.40
N ARG A 29 10.81 13.00 -9.46
CA ARG A 29 10.65 14.46 -9.51
C ARG A 29 9.19 14.88 -9.47
N GLU A 30 8.32 14.10 -10.10
CA GLU A 30 6.87 14.36 -10.07
C GLU A 30 6.27 14.10 -8.67
N GLY A 31 7.01 13.42 -7.78
CA GLY A 31 6.62 13.14 -6.41
C GLY A 31 5.83 11.85 -6.23
N PHE A 32 5.68 11.04 -7.29
CA PHE A 32 4.93 9.79 -7.24
C PHE A 32 5.63 8.71 -6.41
N ILE A 33 6.93 8.81 -6.26
CA ILE A 33 7.73 7.92 -5.43
C ILE A 33 8.80 8.71 -4.70
N LYS A 34 9.17 8.26 -3.49
CA LYS A 34 10.22 8.85 -2.67
C LYS A 34 11.23 7.77 -2.28
N PRO A 35 12.31 7.57 -3.04
CA PRO A 35 13.29 6.55 -2.72
C PRO A 35 13.98 6.88 -1.39
N LYS A 36 14.30 5.82 -0.64
CA LYS A 36 15.18 5.94 0.52
C LYS A 36 16.62 6.20 0.05
N ARG A 37 17.41 6.85 0.90
CA ARG A 37 18.84 7.03 0.67
C ARG A 37 19.64 6.28 1.70
N ILE A 38 20.54 5.40 1.24
CA ILE A 38 21.55 4.78 2.08
C ILE A 38 22.90 5.37 1.70
N LYS A 39 23.51 6.08 2.65
CA LYS A 39 24.66 6.97 2.41
C LYS A 39 24.32 8.02 1.33
N ARG A 40 24.73 7.77 0.08
CA ARG A 40 24.49 8.65 -1.09
C ARG A 40 23.68 7.96 -2.20
N GLN A 41 23.39 6.66 -2.06
CA GLN A 41 22.73 5.86 -3.08
C GLN A 41 21.22 5.86 -2.86
N ARG A 42 20.45 6.02 -3.95
CA ARG A 42 19.00 5.78 -3.93
C ARG A 42 18.75 4.27 -3.90
N VAL A 43 17.92 3.86 -2.96
CA VAL A 43 17.42 2.49 -2.84
C VAL A 43 15.89 2.51 -2.79
N TYR A 44 15.30 1.47 -3.34
CA TYR A 44 13.86 1.30 -3.47
C TYR A 44 13.46 0.03 -2.73
N THR A 45 12.30 0.01 -2.10
CA THR A 45 11.70 -1.20 -1.50
C THR A 45 10.88 -1.98 -2.53
N ASP A 46 10.32 -3.12 -2.13
CA ASP A 46 9.31 -3.83 -2.94
C ASP A 46 8.06 -2.95 -3.19
N GLU A 47 7.58 -2.24 -2.17
CA GLU A 47 6.43 -1.32 -2.27
C GLU A 47 6.70 -0.18 -3.28
N ASP A 48 7.92 0.35 -3.29
CA ASP A 48 8.37 1.34 -4.25
C ASP A 48 8.30 0.80 -5.70
N ILE A 49 8.67 -0.46 -5.92
CA ILE A 49 8.61 -1.11 -7.24
C ILE A 49 7.16 -1.30 -7.68
N GLU A 50 6.29 -1.78 -6.80
CA GLU A 50 4.86 -1.92 -7.09
C GLU A 50 4.21 -0.58 -7.43
N ARG A 51 4.55 0.47 -6.66
CA ARG A 51 4.06 1.82 -6.91
C ARG A 51 4.56 2.37 -8.24
N LEU A 52 5.84 2.18 -8.58
CA LEU A 52 6.40 2.56 -9.89
C LEU A 52 5.71 1.81 -11.03
N ASN A 53 5.52 0.49 -10.90
CA ASN A 53 4.83 -0.31 -11.91
C ASN A 53 3.42 0.22 -12.17
N PHE A 54 2.69 0.56 -11.10
CA PHE A 54 1.35 1.13 -11.21
C PHE A 54 1.34 2.49 -11.92
N VAL A 55 2.26 3.38 -11.55
CA VAL A 55 2.43 4.70 -12.22
C VAL A 55 2.79 4.54 -13.69
N ILE A 56 3.67 3.59 -14.02
CA ILE A 56 4.04 3.28 -15.40
C ILE A 56 2.82 2.84 -16.20
N LYS A 57 2.00 1.93 -15.65
CA LYS A 57 0.76 1.50 -16.32
C LYS A 57 -0.20 2.66 -16.56
N LEU A 58 -0.46 3.47 -15.52
CA LEU A 58 -1.32 4.66 -15.64
C LEU A 58 -0.86 5.60 -16.75
N THR A 59 0.44 5.87 -16.85
CA THR A 59 0.97 6.84 -17.82
C THR A 59 1.16 6.25 -19.22
N LYS A 60 1.62 4.99 -19.34
CA LYS A 60 1.95 4.38 -20.64
C LYS A 60 0.79 3.61 -21.28
N GLU A 61 0.02 2.88 -20.48
CA GLU A 61 -1.09 2.06 -21.00
C GLU A 61 -2.39 2.86 -21.03
N PHE A 62 -2.68 3.61 -19.97
CA PHE A 62 -3.94 4.36 -19.84
C PHE A 62 -3.85 5.83 -20.26
N GLY A 63 -2.67 6.32 -20.63
CA GLY A 63 -2.47 7.70 -21.09
C GLY A 63 -2.80 8.77 -20.04
N VAL A 64 -2.82 8.40 -18.76
CA VAL A 64 -3.15 9.32 -17.67
C VAL A 64 -2.01 10.32 -17.47
N ASN A 65 -2.36 11.60 -17.43
CA ASN A 65 -1.39 12.68 -17.21
C ASN A 65 -0.92 12.74 -15.74
N ARG A 66 0.06 13.62 -15.47
CA ARG A 66 0.63 13.78 -14.12
C ARG A 66 -0.44 14.04 -13.04
N ALA A 67 -1.34 14.98 -13.29
CA ALA A 67 -2.37 15.37 -12.32
C ALA A 67 -3.34 14.23 -12.04
N GLY A 68 -3.70 13.45 -13.07
CA GLY A 68 -4.52 12.26 -12.92
C GLY A 68 -3.84 11.19 -12.08
N VAL A 69 -2.56 10.91 -12.33
CA VAL A 69 -1.79 9.95 -11.52
C VAL A 69 -1.75 10.36 -10.05
N ASP A 70 -1.49 11.64 -9.77
CA ASP A 70 -1.45 12.19 -8.42
C ASP A 70 -2.79 12.00 -7.67
N ILE A 71 -3.92 12.27 -8.33
CA ILE A 71 -5.26 12.05 -7.77
C ILE A 71 -5.50 10.56 -7.51
N ILE A 72 -5.20 9.70 -8.48
CA ILE A 72 -5.42 8.25 -8.36
C ILE A 72 -4.59 7.66 -7.21
N LEU A 73 -3.33 8.07 -7.05
CA LEU A 73 -2.49 7.62 -5.94
C LEU A 73 -3.06 8.03 -4.59
N ARG A 74 -3.53 9.27 -4.43
CA ARG A 74 -4.20 9.72 -3.19
C ARG A 74 -5.50 8.96 -2.93
N MET A 75 -6.28 8.68 -3.97
CA MET A 75 -7.50 7.89 -3.85
C MET A 75 -7.19 6.46 -3.39
N ARG A 76 -6.15 5.83 -3.93
CA ARG A 76 -5.68 4.52 -3.51
C ARG A 76 -5.27 4.50 -2.04
N GLU A 77 -4.51 5.49 -1.59
CA GLU A 77 -4.11 5.63 -0.18
C GLU A 77 -5.33 5.79 0.75
N ARG A 78 -6.31 6.61 0.37
CA ARG A 78 -7.56 6.75 1.12
C ARG A 78 -8.36 5.44 1.17
N MET A 79 -8.42 4.69 0.07
CA MET A 79 -9.10 3.40 0.02
C MET A 79 -8.43 2.37 0.94
N GLN A 80 -7.10 2.32 1.00
CA GLN A 80 -6.38 1.44 1.91
C GLN A 80 -6.65 1.78 3.38
N ILE A 81 -6.69 3.06 3.73
CA ILE A 81 -7.04 3.51 5.09
C ILE A 81 -8.49 3.10 5.41
N MET A 82 -9.42 3.29 4.46
CA MET A 82 -10.82 2.91 4.64
C MET A 82 -10.97 1.40 4.84
N GLU A 83 -10.25 0.60 4.06
CA GLU A 83 -10.24 -0.86 4.19
C GLU A 83 -9.72 -1.29 5.57
N GLN A 84 -8.63 -0.68 6.06
CA GLN A 84 -8.12 -0.94 7.40
C GLN A 84 -9.15 -0.62 8.48
N PHE A 85 -9.83 0.53 8.36
CA PHE A 85 -10.88 0.94 9.29
C PHE A 85 -12.07 -0.02 9.28
N ILE A 86 -12.52 -0.46 8.10
CA ILE A 86 -13.60 -1.46 7.98
C ILE A 86 -13.19 -2.77 8.65
N GLN A 87 -11.96 -3.24 8.42
CA GLN A 87 -11.46 -4.47 9.05
C GLN A 87 -11.40 -4.37 10.58
N GLU A 88 -11.02 -3.21 11.11
CA GLU A 88 -11.02 -2.94 12.54
C GLU A 88 -12.46 -2.92 13.11
N LEU A 89 -13.38 -2.25 12.42
CA LEU A 89 -14.79 -2.20 12.81
C LEU A 89 -15.43 -3.60 12.82
N LEU A 90 -15.17 -4.41 11.78
CA LEU A 90 -15.67 -5.78 11.71
C LEU A 90 -15.15 -6.65 12.87
N ARG A 91 -13.87 -6.49 13.23
CA ARG A 91 -13.29 -7.19 14.38
C ARG A 91 -13.99 -6.82 15.68
N TYR A 92 -14.26 -5.53 15.88
CA TYR A 92 -14.99 -5.05 17.06
C TYR A 92 -16.41 -5.63 17.14
N VAL A 93 -17.12 -5.65 16.00
CA VAL A 93 -18.47 -6.25 15.92
C VAL A 93 -18.43 -7.76 16.23
N ASP A 94 -17.46 -8.49 15.69
CA ASP A 94 -17.30 -9.92 15.97
C ASP A 94 -17.01 -10.22 17.44
N GLU A 95 -16.19 -9.39 18.10
CA GLU A 95 -15.88 -9.50 19.52
C GLU A 95 -17.11 -9.21 20.40
N ASP A 96 -17.85 -8.14 20.11
CA ASP A 96 -19.08 -7.80 20.83
C ASP A 96 -20.16 -8.90 20.69
N ILE A 97 -20.37 -9.42 19.47
CA ILE A 97 -21.31 -10.51 19.22
C ILE A 97 -20.94 -11.75 20.05
N LYS A 98 -19.66 -12.12 20.11
CA LYS A 98 -19.20 -13.26 20.93
C LYS A 98 -19.51 -13.04 22.40
N GLU A 99 -19.19 -11.87 22.93
CA GLU A 99 -19.43 -11.55 24.34
C GLU A 99 -20.94 -11.59 24.68
N GLN A 100 -21.80 -11.07 23.79
CA GLN A 100 -23.26 -11.12 23.95
C GLN A 100 -23.80 -12.56 23.96
N ILE A 101 -23.30 -13.43 23.06
CA ILE A 101 -23.70 -14.84 23.01
C ILE A 101 -23.29 -15.54 24.31
N GLU A 102 -22.05 -15.35 24.77
CA GLU A 102 -21.56 -15.95 26.02
C GLU A 102 -22.39 -15.53 27.23
N LYS A 103 -22.73 -14.24 27.34
CA LYS A 103 -23.62 -13.72 28.40
C LYS A 103 -25.00 -14.39 28.35
N ARG A 104 -25.57 -14.54 27.15
CA ARG A 104 -26.89 -15.15 26.96
C ARG A 104 -26.89 -16.64 27.31
N ILE A 105 -25.82 -17.37 26.93
CA ILE A 105 -25.64 -18.77 27.29
C ILE A 105 -25.53 -18.93 28.82
N LYS A 106 -24.70 -18.13 29.49
CA LYS A 106 -24.59 -18.16 30.97
C LYS A 106 -25.93 -17.95 31.65
N LYS A 107 -26.70 -16.96 31.20
CA LYS A 107 -28.01 -16.67 31.76
C LYS A 107 -28.99 -17.84 31.63
N ILE A 108 -28.99 -18.55 30.50
CA ILE A 108 -29.82 -19.76 30.32
C ILE A 108 -29.43 -20.85 31.30
N PHE A 109 -28.13 -21.05 31.55
CA PHE A 109 -27.65 -22.06 32.50
C PHE A 109 -27.89 -21.68 33.96
N GLU A 110 -28.00 -20.39 34.29
CA GLU A 110 -28.35 -19.92 35.65
C GLU A 110 -29.87 -20.03 35.95
N GLU A 111 -30.71 -20.09 34.91
CA GLU A 111 -32.17 -20.17 35.01
C GLU A 111 -32.71 -21.63 35.00
N ILE A 112 -31.84 -22.64 34.92
CA ILE A 112 -32.15 -24.08 35.00
C ILE A 112 -31.63 -24.65 36.32
#